data_AF-A0A6I1K9Y4-F1
#
_entry.id   AF-A0A6I1K9Y4-F1
#
_cell.length_a   1.000
_cell.length_b   1.000
_cell.length_c   1.000
_cell.angle_alpha   90.00
_cell.angle_beta   90.00
_cell.angle_gamma   90.00
#
_symmetry.space_group_name_H-M   'P 1'
#
loop_
_entity.id
_entity.type
_entity.pdbx_description
1 polymer ?
#
loop_
_entity_poly.entity_id
_entity_poly.type
_entity_poly.pdbx_seq_one_letter_code
_entity_poly.pdbx_strand_id
1 'polypeptide(L)'
;MRHSLSQFAAVFRVRNPSGLPYVLIGGQAVNFWAETYLPHEPALADWLPFTSEDIDFCGGCDDARRIADQLGLHARLPPRVAMTALAGTVPFRIGDISTNIEVVRSVPGVPPGKLAAWSVTAERDGTAIRVLDPISLLACKTDLALTVPQDSRRDVEHLRILMLCTRAFLRETLRGVTAGELPVRGWLGAVERVLKLAESRRGRQAMRKLDLDWGTALPQVEINACAEPRVARLRPGRLTEWRRKLAGGR
;
A
#
# COMPACT_ATOMS: atom_id res chain seq x y z
N MET A 1 18.75 11.29 -0.18
CA MET A 1 19.38 9.95 -0.01
C MET A 1 18.30 8.99 0.45
N ARG A 2 18.36 7.71 0.09
CA ARG A 2 17.25 6.76 0.32
C ARG A 2 17.67 5.64 1.26
N HIS A 3 16.68 5.10 1.96
CA HIS A 3 16.85 4.14 3.05
C HIS A 3 15.99 2.90 2.81
N SER A 4 16.50 1.73 3.18
CA SER A 4 15.73 0.48 3.22
C SER A 4 14.79 0.48 4.43
N LEU A 5 13.81 -0.43 4.43
CA LEU A 5 12.85 -0.54 5.53
C LEU A 5 13.55 -0.86 6.87
N SER A 6 14.52 -1.77 6.86
CA SER A 6 15.25 -2.22 8.04
C SER A 6 16.00 -1.09 8.77
N GLN A 7 16.41 -0.04 8.05
CA GLN A 7 17.09 1.10 8.66
C GLN A 7 16.16 1.95 9.56
N PHE A 8 14.84 1.77 9.47
CA PHE A 8 13.85 2.40 10.35
C PHE A 8 13.45 1.52 11.56
N ALA A 9 14.22 0.48 11.91
CA ALA A 9 13.88 -0.48 12.96
C ALA A 9 13.45 0.17 14.30
N ALA A 10 14.10 1.27 14.71
CA ALA A 10 13.74 1.99 15.93
C ALA A 10 12.31 2.59 15.86
N VAL A 11 11.89 3.06 14.69
CA VAL A 11 10.59 3.69 14.47
C VAL A 11 9.46 2.68 14.61
N PHE A 12 9.66 1.41 14.22
CA PHE A 12 8.64 0.38 14.35
C PHE A 12 8.31 -0.03 15.79
N ARG A 13 9.07 0.46 16.78
CA ARG A 13 8.78 0.24 18.20
C ARG A 13 7.75 1.21 18.78
N VAL A 14 7.47 2.33 18.09
CA VAL A 14 6.50 3.31 18.57
C VAL A 14 5.07 2.75 18.55
N ARG A 15 4.26 3.15 19.53
CA ARG A 15 2.87 2.68 19.71
C ARG A 15 1.89 3.84 19.81
N ASN A 16 0.69 3.61 19.30
CA ASN A 16 -0.44 4.52 19.44
C ASN A 16 -1.03 4.44 20.87
N PRO A 17 -2.02 5.28 21.23
CA PRO A 17 -2.64 5.25 22.56
C PRO A 17 -3.25 3.91 22.97
N SER A 18 -3.62 3.07 22.00
CA SER A 18 -4.17 1.73 22.24
C SER A 18 -3.09 0.64 22.32
N GLY A 19 -1.81 1.01 22.33
CA GLY A 19 -0.69 0.05 22.37
C GLY A 19 -0.43 -0.68 21.05
N LEU A 20 -1.04 -0.24 19.94
CA LEU A 20 -0.85 -0.84 18.61
C LEU A 20 0.23 -0.10 17.81
N PRO A 21 0.95 -0.77 16.89
CA PRO A 21 1.80 -0.08 15.93
C PRO A 21 0.99 0.90 15.06
N TYR A 22 1.61 2.00 14.69
CA TYR A 22 1.07 2.93 13.70
C TYR A 22 0.99 2.27 12.33
N VAL A 23 -0.03 2.63 11.53
CA VAL A 23 -0.21 2.07 10.19
C VAL A 23 0.81 2.70 9.24
N LEU A 24 1.81 1.91 8.85
CA LEU A 24 2.79 2.22 7.82
C LEU A 24 2.09 2.38 6.47
N ILE A 25 2.37 3.48 5.80
CA ILE A 25 1.87 3.83 4.47
C ILE A 25 3.03 4.32 3.58
N GLY A 26 2.71 4.97 2.46
CA GLY A 26 3.72 5.69 1.68
C GLY A 26 4.74 4.77 0.99
N GLY A 27 5.95 5.28 0.76
CA GLY A 27 6.99 4.55 0.02
C GLY A 27 7.50 3.31 0.77
N GLN A 28 7.72 3.43 2.07
CA GLN A 28 8.20 2.30 2.88
C GLN A 28 7.17 1.18 3.03
N ALA A 29 5.86 1.48 3.02
CA ALA A 29 4.85 0.42 2.93
C ALA A 29 4.91 -0.35 1.60
N VAL A 30 5.25 0.32 0.50
CA VAL A 30 5.47 -0.35 -0.80
C VAL A 30 6.68 -1.27 -0.72
N ASN A 31 7.80 -0.76 -0.15
CA ASN A 31 9.01 -1.55 0.06
C ASN A 31 8.74 -2.77 0.93
N PHE A 32 7.96 -2.63 2.02
CA PHE A 32 7.55 -3.75 2.86
C PHE A 32 6.89 -4.86 2.02
N TRP A 33 5.91 -4.53 1.18
CA TRP A 33 5.23 -5.54 0.36
C TRP A 33 6.14 -6.12 -0.73
N ALA A 34 7.00 -5.29 -1.32
CA ALA A 34 7.95 -5.73 -2.32
C ALA A 34 8.96 -6.74 -1.74
N GLU A 35 9.53 -6.44 -0.57
CA GLU A 35 10.41 -7.36 0.18
C GLU A 35 9.66 -8.64 0.61
N THR A 36 8.39 -8.52 1.02
CA THR A 36 7.54 -9.67 1.38
C THR A 36 7.35 -10.62 0.21
N TYR A 37 7.07 -10.09 -0.98
CA TYR A 37 6.70 -10.90 -2.14
C TYR A 37 7.84 -11.20 -3.11
N LEU A 38 9.02 -10.59 -2.93
CA LEU A 38 10.18 -10.85 -3.78
C LEU A 38 10.48 -12.36 -3.98
N PRO A 39 10.42 -13.22 -2.94
CA PRO A 39 10.65 -14.66 -3.10
C PRO A 39 9.59 -15.39 -3.95
N HIS A 40 8.41 -14.80 -4.12
CA HIS A 40 7.24 -15.41 -4.77
C HIS A 40 6.80 -14.68 -6.04
N GLU A 41 7.44 -13.57 -6.37
CA GLU A 41 7.11 -12.73 -7.52
C GLU A 41 8.43 -12.17 -8.12
N PRO A 42 9.19 -12.98 -8.88
CA PRO A 42 10.56 -12.65 -9.31
C PRO A 42 10.69 -11.36 -10.12
N ALA A 43 9.63 -10.94 -10.82
CA ALA A 43 9.59 -9.67 -11.54
C ALA A 43 9.78 -8.43 -10.62
N LEU A 44 9.68 -8.60 -9.30
CA LEU A 44 10.03 -7.57 -8.32
C LEU A 44 11.54 -7.29 -8.28
N ALA A 45 12.39 -8.24 -8.70
CA ALA A 45 13.84 -8.06 -8.68
C ALA A 45 14.32 -6.91 -9.58
N ASP A 46 13.59 -6.62 -10.67
CA ASP A 46 13.87 -5.52 -11.61
C ASP A 46 13.75 -4.13 -10.96
N TRP A 47 13.15 -4.07 -9.77
CA TRP A 47 12.87 -2.83 -9.04
C TRP A 47 13.77 -2.64 -7.82
N LEU A 48 14.76 -3.51 -7.62
CA LEU A 48 15.74 -3.37 -6.56
C LEU A 48 16.67 -2.16 -6.83
N PRO A 49 17.15 -1.46 -5.78
CA PRO A 49 16.83 -1.67 -4.37
C PRO A 49 15.52 -0.97 -3.93
N PHE A 50 14.76 -1.64 -3.07
CA PHE A 50 13.55 -1.07 -2.45
C PHE A 50 13.93 -0.05 -1.37
N THR A 51 13.86 1.23 -1.73
CA THR A 51 14.30 2.33 -0.84
C THR A 51 13.40 3.55 -0.98
N SER A 52 13.22 4.27 0.13
CA SER A 52 12.47 5.53 0.20
C SER A 52 13.22 6.59 1.00
N GLU A 53 12.86 7.86 0.85
CA GLU A 53 13.57 8.98 1.49
C GLU A 53 13.19 9.16 2.96
N ASP A 54 11.95 8.82 3.30
CA ASP A 54 11.30 8.99 4.59
C ASP A 54 10.48 7.73 4.96
N ILE A 55 9.78 7.82 6.08
CA ILE A 55 8.80 6.81 6.52
C ILE A 55 7.49 7.49 6.91
N ASP A 56 6.39 6.97 6.38
CA ASP A 56 5.07 7.60 6.50
C ASP A 56 4.11 6.77 7.36
N PHE A 57 3.37 7.45 8.24
CA PHE A 57 2.27 6.88 9.01
C PHE A 57 0.98 7.68 8.82
N CYS A 58 -0.17 7.01 8.92
CA CYS A 58 -1.46 7.71 8.98
C CYS A 58 -1.82 8.04 10.43
N GLY A 59 -2.12 9.31 10.72
CA GLY A 59 -2.45 9.80 12.06
C GLY A 59 -2.71 11.31 12.13
N GLY A 60 -2.96 11.81 13.35
CA GLY A 60 -3.18 13.23 13.64
C GLY A 60 -1.93 13.95 14.18
N CYS A 61 -2.08 15.24 14.49
CA CYS A 61 -0.99 16.02 15.08
C CYS A 61 -0.54 15.47 16.43
N ASP A 62 -1.47 14.92 17.22
CA ASP A 62 -1.17 14.29 18.51
C ASP A 62 -0.37 13.00 18.35
N ASP A 63 -0.57 12.27 17.25
CA ASP A 63 0.23 11.11 16.91
C ASP A 63 1.66 11.50 16.54
N ALA A 64 1.85 12.59 15.77
CA ALA A 64 3.18 13.11 15.47
C ALA A 64 3.96 13.50 16.74
N ARG A 65 3.29 14.18 17.69
CA ARG A 65 3.88 14.50 19.00
C ARG A 65 4.24 13.23 19.77
N ARG A 66 3.31 12.28 19.85
CA ARG A 66 3.50 11.01 20.57
C ARG A 66 4.64 10.16 19.99
N ILE A 67 4.79 10.13 18.67
CA ILE A 67 5.91 9.46 18.01
C ILE A 67 7.22 10.16 18.40
N ALA A 68 7.27 11.48 18.34
CA ALA A 68 8.45 12.25 18.74
C ALA A 68 8.81 12.00 20.22
N ASP A 69 7.85 12.06 21.13
CA ASP A 69 8.06 11.83 22.56
C ASP A 69 8.62 10.43 22.85
N GLN A 70 8.08 9.39 22.19
CA GLN A 70 8.58 8.01 22.34
C GLN A 70 9.99 7.80 21.81
N LEU A 71 10.43 8.64 20.87
CA LEU A 71 11.77 8.59 20.29
C LEU A 71 12.74 9.58 20.96
N GLY A 72 12.28 10.39 21.92
CA GLY A 72 13.09 11.46 22.52
C GLY A 72 13.42 12.60 21.53
N LEU A 73 12.52 12.87 20.60
CA LEU A 73 12.66 13.86 19.51
C LEU A 73 11.60 14.95 19.61
N HIS A 74 11.63 15.90 18.67
CA HIS A 74 10.64 16.98 18.58
C HIS A 74 9.86 16.92 17.28
N ALA A 75 8.52 16.95 17.39
CA ALA A 75 7.64 17.07 16.24
C ALA A 75 7.60 18.50 15.70
N ARG A 76 7.63 18.65 14.38
CA ARG A 76 7.34 19.88 13.65
C ARG A 76 5.94 19.78 13.08
N LEU A 77 5.08 20.70 13.47
CA LEU A 77 3.68 20.72 13.04
C LEU A 77 3.47 21.84 12.02
N PRO A 78 2.65 21.63 10.99
CA PRO A 78 2.27 22.71 10.10
C PRO A 78 1.46 23.78 10.85
N PRO A 79 1.47 25.04 10.38
CA PRO A 79 0.59 26.08 10.92
C PRO A 79 -0.88 25.65 10.89
N ARG A 80 -1.67 26.07 11.88
CA ARG A 80 -3.09 25.66 12.01
C ARG A 80 -3.95 25.95 10.77
N VAL A 81 -3.59 26.97 10.01
CA VAL A 81 -4.32 27.40 8.79
C VAL A 81 -3.83 26.73 7.51
N ALA A 82 -2.77 25.91 7.57
CA ALA A 82 -2.24 25.25 6.39
C ALA A 82 -3.20 24.15 5.90
N MET A 83 -3.68 24.29 4.67
CA MET A 83 -4.47 23.26 3.99
C MET A 83 -3.55 22.17 3.44
N THR A 84 -3.07 21.28 4.31
CA THR A 84 -2.18 20.17 3.96
C THR A 84 -2.66 18.83 4.50
N ALA A 85 -2.35 17.74 3.80
CA ALA A 85 -2.57 16.38 4.29
C ALA A 85 -1.58 16.02 5.42
N LEU A 86 -0.43 16.70 5.51
CA LEU A 86 0.60 16.47 6.51
C LEU A 86 0.11 16.90 7.91
N ALA A 87 0.06 15.97 8.85
CA ALA A 87 -0.27 16.23 10.26
C ALA A 87 0.95 16.75 11.04
N GLY A 88 2.14 16.23 10.73
CA GLY A 88 3.39 16.66 11.32
C GLY A 88 4.56 15.83 10.80
N THR A 89 5.77 16.34 11.00
CA THR A 89 7.02 15.62 10.73
C THR A 89 7.84 15.50 11.99
N VAL A 90 8.55 14.39 12.14
CA VAL A 90 9.55 14.21 13.19
C VAL A 90 10.90 14.05 12.48
N PRO A 91 11.77 15.08 12.52
CA PRO A 91 13.12 14.96 11.96
C PRO A 91 13.83 13.79 12.61
N PHE A 92 14.42 12.94 11.77
CA PHE A 92 15.07 11.70 12.19
C PHE A 92 16.44 11.58 11.52
N ARG A 93 17.31 10.72 12.06
CA ARG A 93 18.65 10.48 11.51
C ARG A 93 18.93 8.99 11.46
N ILE A 94 19.44 8.52 10.32
CA ILE A 94 19.96 7.17 10.14
C ILE A 94 21.45 7.32 9.88
N GLY A 95 22.26 7.00 10.90
CA GLY A 95 23.68 7.39 10.90
C GLY A 95 23.82 8.91 10.76
N ASP A 96 24.59 9.35 9.77
CA ASP A 96 24.82 10.78 9.53
C ASP A 96 23.80 11.45 8.60
N ILE A 97 22.85 10.68 8.09
CA ILE A 97 21.91 11.12 7.06
C ILE A 97 20.60 11.56 7.72
N SER A 98 20.18 12.79 7.44
CA SER A 98 18.89 13.31 7.87
C SER A 98 17.76 12.74 7.01
N THR A 99 16.68 12.32 7.67
CA THR A 99 15.42 11.83 7.09
C THR A 99 14.26 12.34 7.94
N ASN A 100 13.03 11.96 7.62
CA ASN A 100 11.83 12.33 8.38
C ASN A 100 10.96 11.10 8.64
N ILE A 101 10.25 11.17 9.76
CA ILE A 101 9.04 10.40 9.98
C ILE A 101 7.88 11.34 9.71
N GLU A 102 7.06 11.04 8.71
CA GLU A 102 5.90 11.84 8.35
C GLU A 102 4.61 11.22 8.91
N VAL A 103 3.74 12.05 9.46
CA VAL A 103 2.38 11.65 9.85
C VAL A 103 1.41 12.40 8.97
N VAL A 104 0.55 11.68 8.25
CA VAL A 104 -0.46 12.26 7.36
C VAL A 104 -1.87 11.95 7.83
N ARG A 105 -2.78 12.91 7.66
CA ARG A 105 -4.16 12.85 8.19
C ARG A 105 -5.03 11.84 7.46
N SER A 106 -4.74 11.59 6.19
CA SER A 106 -5.54 10.71 5.35
C SER A 106 -4.70 10.12 4.22
N VAL A 107 -5.15 8.98 3.71
CA VAL A 107 -4.55 8.29 2.59
C VAL A 107 -5.50 8.40 1.39
N PRO A 108 -5.11 9.05 0.28
CA PRO A 108 -5.93 9.11 -0.93
C PRO A 108 -6.41 7.71 -1.36
N GLY A 109 -7.67 7.61 -1.80
CA GLY A 109 -8.26 6.32 -2.19
C GLY A 109 -8.67 5.39 -1.04
N VAL A 110 -8.38 5.75 0.22
CA VAL A 110 -8.83 4.99 1.40
C VAL A 110 -9.97 5.73 2.10
N PRO A 111 -11.19 5.14 2.18
CA PRO A 111 -12.30 5.78 2.88
C PRO A 111 -12.03 5.99 4.36
N PRO A 112 -12.61 7.05 4.97
CA PRO A 112 -12.57 7.24 6.42
C PRO A 112 -13.03 5.99 7.18
N GLY A 113 -12.32 5.66 8.25
CA GLY A 113 -12.62 4.49 9.10
C GLY A 113 -12.21 3.13 8.51
N LYS A 114 -11.73 3.06 7.26
CA LYS A 114 -11.28 1.78 6.67
C LYS A 114 -9.81 1.47 6.89
N LEU A 115 -8.99 2.47 7.20
CA LEU A 115 -7.55 2.30 7.41
C LEU A 115 -7.23 1.13 8.35
N ALA A 116 -7.92 1.06 9.49
CA ALA A 116 -7.67 0.02 10.48
C ALA A 116 -8.09 -1.39 10.03
N ALA A 117 -9.18 -1.50 9.27
CA ALA A 117 -9.71 -2.76 8.77
C ALA A 117 -8.93 -3.29 7.55
N TRP A 118 -8.20 -2.40 6.87
CA TRP A 118 -7.42 -2.68 5.67
C TRP A 118 -5.92 -2.69 5.94
N SER A 119 -5.51 -2.60 7.20
CA SER A 119 -4.12 -2.81 7.59
C SER A 119 -3.89 -4.28 7.92
N VAL A 120 -2.75 -4.81 7.51
CA VAL A 120 -2.24 -6.11 7.91
C VAL A 120 -1.19 -5.91 9.00
N THR A 121 -1.24 -6.72 10.04
CA THR A 121 -0.16 -6.80 11.03
C THR A 121 0.73 -7.97 10.66
N ALA A 122 2.03 -7.71 10.50
CA ALA A 122 3.04 -8.72 10.24
C ALA A 122 4.16 -8.59 11.28
N GLU A 123 4.86 -9.69 11.52
CA GLU A 123 6.05 -9.72 12.36
C GLU A 123 7.29 -9.65 11.46
N ARG A 124 8.24 -8.78 11.82
CA ARG A 124 9.53 -8.59 11.15
C ARG A 124 10.60 -8.42 12.20
N ASP A 125 11.57 -9.33 12.24
CA ASP A 125 12.73 -9.29 13.14
C ASP A 125 12.33 -9.05 14.62
N GLY A 126 11.32 -9.78 15.09
CA GLY A 126 10.76 -9.69 16.43
C GLY A 126 9.85 -8.47 16.66
N THR A 127 9.57 -7.67 15.63
CA THR A 127 8.79 -6.43 15.74
C THR A 127 7.49 -6.53 14.96
N ALA A 128 6.36 -6.31 15.64
CA ALA A 128 5.07 -6.17 14.99
C ALA A 128 5.00 -4.85 14.20
N ILE A 129 4.82 -4.97 12.88
CA ILE A 129 4.61 -3.86 11.96
C ILE A 129 3.17 -3.94 11.45
N ARG A 130 2.46 -2.80 11.51
CA ARG A 130 1.13 -2.67 10.94
C ARG A 130 1.24 -1.87 9.66
N VAL A 131 0.83 -2.46 8.53
CA VAL A 131 1.03 -1.89 7.19
C VAL A 131 -0.30 -1.86 6.44
N LEU A 132 -0.56 -0.80 5.67
CA LEU A 132 -1.74 -0.74 4.81
C LEU A 132 -1.65 -1.78 3.68
N ASP A 133 -2.76 -2.48 3.38
CA ASP A 133 -2.77 -3.52 2.36
C ASP A 133 -2.38 -2.99 0.96
N PRO A 134 -1.81 -3.84 0.07
CA PRO A 134 -1.24 -3.37 -1.19
C PRO A 134 -2.30 -2.84 -2.17
N ILE A 135 -3.57 -3.26 -2.06
CA ILE A 135 -4.65 -2.74 -2.92
C ILE A 135 -4.99 -1.30 -2.52
N SER A 136 -5.00 -1.00 -1.21
CA SER A 136 -5.18 0.37 -0.72
C SER A 136 -3.99 1.26 -1.05
N LEU A 137 -2.76 0.76 -0.96
CA LEU A 137 -1.58 1.48 -1.44
C LEU A 137 -1.64 1.73 -2.95
N LEU A 138 -2.11 0.75 -3.73
CA LEU A 138 -2.27 0.88 -5.19
C LEU A 138 -3.26 2.00 -5.54
N ALA A 139 -4.39 2.08 -4.82
CA ALA A 139 -5.35 3.17 -4.97
C ALA A 139 -4.73 4.54 -4.65
N CYS A 140 -3.98 4.62 -3.54
CA CYS A 140 -3.29 5.84 -3.12
C CYS A 140 -2.26 6.31 -4.16
N LYS A 141 -1.36 5.42 -4.57
CA LYS A 141 -0.34 5.73 -5.58
C LYS A 141 -0.94 6.05 -6.95
N THR A 142 -2.10 5.48 -7.28
CA THR A 142 -2.83 5.82 -8.52
C THR A 142 -3.27 7.28 -8.50
N ASP A 143 -3.83 7.74 -7.39
CA ASP A 143 -4.28 9.13 -7.28
C ASP A 143 -3.09 10.10 -7.25
N LEU A 144 -2.06 9.81 -6.44
CA LEU A 144 -0.87 10.67 -6.32
C LEU A 144 -0.11 10.80 -7.65
N ALA A 145 0.11 9.70 -8.36
CA ALA A 145 0.79 9.71 -9.66
C ALA A 145 0.08 10.55 -10.73
N LEU A 146 -1.24 10.75 -10.59
CA LEU A 146 -2.06 11.50 -11.54
C LEU A 146 -2.34 12.95 -11.13
N THR A 147 -2.08 13.32 -9.89
CA THR A 147 -2.52 14.60 -9.30
C THR A 147 -1.40 15.44 -8.71
N VAL A 148 -0.26 14.84 -8.40
CA VAL A 148 0.91 15.51 -7.80
C VAL A 148 2.08 15.48 -8.78
N PRO A 149 2.87 16.57 -8.91
CA PRO A 149 4.10 16.59 -9.72
C PRO A 149 5.04 15.43 -9.35
N GLN A 150 5.63 14.80 -10.36
CA GLN A 150 6.39 13.55 -10.19
C GLN A 150 7.91 13.72 -10.25
N ASP A 151 8.42 14.94 -10.47
CA ASP A 151 9.84 15.24 -10.70
C ASP A 151 10.75 14.75 -9.56
N SER A 152 10.25 14.78 -8.32
CA SER A 152 10.94 14.32 -7.11
C SER A 152 10.27 13.11 -6.46
N ARG A 153 9.37 12.42 -7.16
CA ARG A 153 8.55 11.33 -6.60
C ARG A 153 8.73 10.04 -7.40
N ARG A 154 8.40 8.91 -6.77
CA ARG A 154 8.45 7.58 -7.38
C ARG A 154 7.06 6.94 -7.48
N ASP A 155 5.98 7.71 -7.50
CA ASP A 155 4.63 7.10 -7.41
C ASP A 155 4.32 6.22 -8.63
N VAL A 156 4.79 6.59 -9.83
CA VAL A 156 4.65 5.75 -11.04
C VAL A 156 5.42 4.43 -10.93
N GLU A 157 6.61 4.46 -10.34
CA GLU A 157 7.42 3.27 -10.09
C GLU A 157 6.76 2.37 -9.04
N HIS A 158 6.37 2.96 -7.91
CA HIS A 158 5.66 2.28 -6.85
C HIS A 158 4.33 1.67 -7.32
N LEU A 159 3.63 2.31 -8.27
CA LEU A 159 2.44 1.72 -8.90
C LEU A 159 2.76 0.38 -9.57
N ARG A 160 3.83 0.32 -10.37
CA ARG A 160 4.23 -0.90 -11.08
C ARG A 160 4.63 -2.01 -10.11
N ILE A 161 5.36 -1.66 -9.04
CA ILE A 161 5.67 -2.58 -7.94
C ILE A 161 4.38 -3.07 -7.28
N LEU A 162 3.44 -2.17 -6.97
CA LEU A 162 2.18 -2.50 -6.31
C LEU A 162 1.25 -3.36 -7.17
N MET A 163 1.35 -3.32 -8.50
CA MET A 163 0.64 -4.27 -9.36
C MET A 163 1.08 -5.72 -9.06
N LEU A 164 2.40 -5.93 -8.98
CA LEU A 164 3.00 -7.23 -8.66
C LEU A 164 2.66 -7.65 -7.23
N CYS A 165 2.81 -6.74 -6.25
CA CYS A 165 2.47 -7.02 -4.86
C CYS A 165 0.97 -7.30 -4.67
N THR A 166 0.09 -6.60 -5.38
CA THR A 166 -1.36 -6.85 -5.33
C THR A 166 -1.71 -8.23 -5.88
N ARG A 167 -1.08 -8.63 -6.99
CA ARG A 167 -1.23 -9.99 -7.54
C ARG A 167 -0.80 -11.04 -6.53
N ALA A 168 0.39 -10.88 -5.96
CA ALA A 168 0.94 -11.82 -4.98
C ALA A 168 0.08 -11.89 -3.70
N PHE A 169 -0.40 -10.75 -3.19
CA PHE A 169 -1.31 -10.70 -2.05
C PHE A 169 -2.64 -11.41 -2.31
N LEU A 170 -3.25 -11.17 -3.48
CA LEU A 170 -4.49 -11.86 -3.86
C LEU A 170 -4.25 -13.36 -4.06
N ARG A 171 -3.07 -13.76 -4.55
CA ARG A 171 -2.68 -15.16 -4.70
C ARG A 171 -2.55 -15.85 -3.35
N GLU A 172 -1.81 -15.25 -2.42
CA GLU A 172 -1.64 -15.77 -1.06
C GLU A 172 -2.98 -15.90 -0.33
N THR A 173 -3.78 -14.84 -0.34
CA THR A 173 -5.08 -14.86 0.33
C THR A 173 -6.07 -15.82 -0.33
N LEU A 174 -5.97 -16.09 -1.64
CA LEU A 174 -6.75 -17.14 -2.31
C LEU A 174 -6.34 -18.55 -1.83
N ARG A 175 -5.05 -18.78 -1.56
CA ARG A 175 -4.58 -20.04 -0.95
C ARG A 175 -5.19 -20.22 0.43
N GLY A 176 -5.21 -19.17 1.26
CA GLY A 176 -5.89 -19.20 2.56
C GLY A 176 -7.39 -19.47 2.45
N VAL A 177 -8.07 -18.93 1.42
CA VAL A 177 -9.48 -19.29 1.14
C VAL A 177 -9.63 -20.77 0.80
N THR A 178 -8.75 -21.28 -0.06
CA THR A 178 -8.78 -22.70 -0.49
C THR A 178 -8.48 -23.65 0.67
N ALA A 179 -7.65 -23.24 1.61
CA ALA A 179 -7.34 -23.96 2.84
C ALA A 179 -8.43 -23.82 3.93
N GLY A 180 -9.45 -22.99 3.74
CA GLY A 180 -10.51 -22.72 4.72
C GLY A 180 -10.10 -21.77 5.86
N GLU A 181 -8.90 -21.19 5.80
CA GLU A 181 -8.34 -20.26 6.80
C GLU A 181 -8.92 -18.85 6.66
N LEU A 182 -9.30 -18.47 5.43
CA LEU A 182 -9.84 -17.14 5.12
C LEU A 182 -11.24 -17.23 4.52
N PRO A 183 -12.13 -16.29 4.85
CA PRO A 183 -13.46 -16.27 4.27
C PRO A 183 -13.41 -15.83 2.80
N VAL A 184 -13.97 -16.64 1.90
CA VAL A 184 -14.10 -16.33 0.47
C VAL A 184 -14.72 -14.95 0.21
N ARG A 185 -15.67 -14.51 1.05
CA ARG A 185 -16.31 -13.19 0.93
C ARG A 185 -15.30 -12.04 1.07
N GLY A 186 -14.34 -12.16 1.98
CA GLY A 186 -13.30 -11.16 2.19
C GLY A 186 -12.39 -11.05 0.95
N TRP A 187 -11.98 -12.19 0.42
CA TRP A 187 -11.16 -12.26 -0.80
C TRP A 187 -11.90 -11.70 -2.03
N LEU A 188 -13.17 -12.06 -2.23
CA LEU A 188 -13.99 -11.48 -3.31
C LEU A 188 -14.14 -9.97 -3.17
N GLY A 189 -14.27 -9.46 -1.93
CA GLY A 189 -14.28 -8.03 -1.65
C GLY A 189 -12.96 -7.36 -2.04
N ALA A 190 -11.82 -8.02 -1.78
CA ALA A 190 -10.50 -7.52 -2.16
C ALA A 190 -10.34 -7.44 -3.70
N VAL A 191 -10.74 -8.50 -4.42
CA VAL A 191 -10.77 -8.49 -5.90
C VAL A 191 -11.66 -7.36 -6.42
N GLU A 192 -12.87 -7.20 -5.90
CA GLU A 192 -13.78 -6.15 -6.35
C GLU A 192 -13.22 -4.73 -6.11
N ARG A 193 -12.41 -4.51 -5.07
CA ARG A 193 -11.70 -3.22 -4.89
C ARG A 193 -10.74 -2.94 -6.04
N VAL A 194 -9.98 -3.94 -6.51
CA VAL A 194 -9.09 -3.81 -7.67
C VAL A 194 -9.89 -3.53 -8.94
N LEU A 195 -10.97 -4.28 -9.18
CA LEU A 195 -11.81 -4.10 -10.36
C LEU A 195 -12.43 -2.69 -10.39
N LYS A 196 -12.98 -2.23 -9.26
CA LYS A 196 -13.55 -0.88 -9.13
C LYS A 196 -12.50 0.21 -9.29
N LEU A 197 -11.29 0.01 -8.78
CA LEU A 197 -10.19 0.96 -8.97
C LEU A 197 -9.87 1.09 -10.47
N ALA A 198 -9.70 -0.04 -11.17
CA ALA A 198 -9.45 -0.06 -12.61
C ALA A 198 -10.58 0.58 -13.44
N GLU A 199 -11.84 0.36 -13.05
CA GLU A 199 -13.03 0.96 -13.67
C GLU A 199 -13.28 2.41 -13.26
N SER A 200 -12.52 2.96 -12.31
CA SER A 200 -12.69 4.36 -11.91
C SER A 200 -12.15 5.32 -12.98
N ARG A 201 -12.54 6.60 -12.90
CA ARG A 201 -11.97 7.65 -13.76
C ARG A 201 -10.45 7.69 -13.66
N ARG A 202 -9.91 7.60 -12.42
CA ARG A 202 -8.48 7.59 -12.15
C ARG A 202 -7.81 6.32 -12.69
N GLY A 203 -8.42 5.15 -12.50
CA GLY A 203 -7.86 3.89 -13.01
C GLY A 203 -7.75 3.85 -14.53
N ARG A 204 -8.79 4.29 -15.25
CA ARG A 204 -8.74 4.45 -16.71
C ARG A 204 -7.72 5.50 -17.16
N GLN A 205 -7.56 6.58 -16.39
CA GLN A 205 -6.56 7.60 -16.68
C GLN A 205 -5.14 7.06 -16.48
N ALA A 206 -4.89 6.28 -15.42
CA ALA A 206 -3.60 5.62 -15.18
C ALA A 206 -3.25 4.64 -16.30
N MET A 207 -4.23 3.85 -16.77
CA MET A 207 -4.03 2.95 -17.92
C MET A 207 -3.53 3.71 -19.16
N ARG A 208 -4.14 4.85 -19.50
CA ARG A 208 -3.77 5.62 -20.70
C ARG A 208 -2.52 6.48 -20.55
N LYS A 209 -2.31 7.10 -19.38
CA LYS A 209 -1.23 8.06 -19.15
C LYS A 209 0.06 7.43 -18.64
N LEU A 210 -0.05 6.33 -17.89
CA LEU A 210 1.07 5.68 -17.20
C LEU A 210 1.38 4.28 -17.75
N ASP A 211 0.67 3.87 -18.81
CA ASP A 211 0.77 2.56 -19.45
C ASP A 211 0.58 1.41 -18.44
N LEU A 212 -0.44 1.54 -17.59
CA LEU A 212 -0.75 0.56 -16.55
C LEU A 212 -1.68 -0.53 -17.09
N ASP A 213 -1.21 -1.77 -17.12
CA ASP A 213 -2.06 -2.93 -17.41
C ASP A 213 -2.68 -3.52 -16.13
N TRP A 214 -3.94 -3.16 -15.88
CA TRP A 214 -4.71 -3.67 -14.75
C TRP A 214 -4.81 -5.20 -14.70
N GLY A 215 -4.70 -5.89 -15.84
CA GLY A 215 -4.73 -7.35 -15.91
C GLY A 215 -3.60 -8.01 -15.11
N THR A 216 -2.47 -7.30 -14.93
CA THR A 216 -1.30 -7.81 -14.22
C THR A 216 -1.47 -7.87 -12.70
N ALA A 217 -2.43 -7.13 -12.12
CA ALA A 217 -2.69 -7.12 -10.68
C ALA A 217 -3.52 -8.30 -10.17
N LEU A 218 -4.10 -9.12 -11.06
CA LEU A 218 -4.89 -10.29 -10.67
C LEU A 218 -4.08 -11.59 -10.84
N PRO A 219 -4.17 -12.54 -9.89
CA PRO A 219 -3.55 -13.85 -10.00
C PRO A 219 -4.37 -14.76 -10.92
N GLN A 220 -4.36 -14.48 -12.23
CA GLN A 220 -5.30 -15.07 -13.17
C GLN A 220 -5.19 -16.59 -13.26
N VAL A 221 -3.97 -17.12 -13.19
CA VAL A 221 -3.70 -18.57 -13.26
C VAL A 221 -4.39 -19.27 -12.09
N GLU A 222 -4.24 -18.72 -10.88
CA GLU A 222 -4.79 -19.29 -9.65
C GLU A 222 -6.30 -19.11 -9.58
N ILE A 223 -6.83 -17.97 -10.04
CA ILE A 223 -8.27 -17.77 -10.17
C ILE A 223 -8.88 -18.81 -11.13
N ASN A 224 -8.20 -19.11 -12.24
CA ASN A 224 -8.68 -20.07 -13.21
C ASN A 224 -8.67 -21.51 -12.68
N ALA A 225 -7.66 -21.86 -11.89
CA ALA A 225 -7.49 -23.18 -11.30
C ALA A 225 -8.33 -23.41 -10.02
N CYS A 226 -8.85 -22.36 -9.40
CA CYS A 226 -9.57 -22.47 -8.13
C CYS A 226 -10.94 -23.17 -8.28
N ALA A 227 -11.15 -24.23 -7.49
CA ALA A 227 -12.39 -25.00 -7.47
C ALA A 227 -13.49 -24.39 -6.57
N GLU A 228 -13.16 -23.40 -5.73
CA GLU A 228 -14.13 -22.73 -4.85
C GLU A 228 -15.29 -22.15 -5.68
N PRO A 229 -16.54 -22.63 -5.52
CA PRO A 229 -17.65 -22.29 -6.40
C PRO A 229 -17.88 -20.79 -6.59
N ARG A 230 -17.67 -19.98 -5.55
CA ARG A 230 -17.85 -18.52 -5.66
C ARG A 230 -16.73 -17.85 -6.46
N VAL A 231 -15.50 -18.34 -6.36
CA VAL A 231 -14.36 -17.87 -7.16
C VAL A 231 -14.54 -18.31 -8.62
N ALA A 232 -14.95 -19.56 -8.84
CA ALA A 232 -15.22 -20.11 -10.17
C ALA A 232 -16.25 -19.29 -10.97
N ARG A 233 -17.26 -18.73 -10.28
CA ARG A 233 -18.29 -17.85 -10.86
C ARG A 233 -17.78 -16.47 -11.31
N LEU A 234 -16.62 -16.01 -10.83
CA LEU A 234 -16.03 -14.74 -11.28
C LEU A 234 -15.64 -14.78 -12.76
N ARG A 235 -15.22 -15.95 -13.27
CA ARG A 235 -14.63 -16.13 -14.60
C ARG A 235 -15.63 -15.80 -15.73
N PRO A 236 -16.77 -16.50 -15.86
CA PRO A 236 -17.72 -16.24 -16.95
C PRO A 236 -18.48 -14.91 -16.77
N GLY A 237 -18.60 -14.41 -15.54
CA GLY A 237 -19.32 -13.17 -15.25
C GLY A 237 -18.38 -11.97 -15.16
N ARG A 238 -18.06 -11.61 -13.92
CA ARG A 238 -17.45 -10.32 -13.56
C ARG A 238 -16.11 -10.04 -14.26
N LEU A 239 -15.22 -11.02 -14.36
CA LEU A 239 -13.89 -10.83 -14.96
C LEU A 239 -13.95 -10.67 -16.48
N THR A 240 -14.83 -11.42 -17.16
CA THR A 240 -15.04 -11.29 -18.61
C THR A 240 -15.61 -9.91 -18.94
N GLU A 241 -16.62 -9.46 -18.18
CA GLU A 241 -17.20 -8.13 -18.36
C GLU A 241 -16.16 -7.03 -18.13
N TRP A 242 -15.36 -7.16 -17.06
CA TRP A 242 -14.32 -6.20 -16.71
C TRP A 242 -13.25 -6.08 -17.80
N ARG A 243 -12.74 -7.20 -18.32
CA ARG A 243 -11.78 -7.20 -19.43
C ARG A 243 -12.32 -6.51 -20.68
N ARG A 244 -13.58 -6.79 -21.03
CA ARG A 244 -14.25 -6.12 -22.16
C ARG A 244 -14.34 -4.61 -21.95
N LYS A 245 -14.68 -4.16 -20.74
CA LYS A 245 -14.72 -2.73 -20.39
C LYS A 245 -13.35 -2.06 -20.50
N LEU A 246 -12.28 -2.74 -20.09
CA LEU A 246 -10.92 -2.21 -20.21
C LEU A 246 -10.42 -2.19 -21.66
N ALA A 247 -10.77 -3.21 -22.46
CA ALA A 247 -10.40 -3.26 -23.87
C ALA A 247 -11.11 -2.17 -24.70
N GLY A 248 -12.39 -1.90 -24.42
CA GLY A 248 -13.16 -0.86 -25.12
C GLY A 248 -12.87 0.59 -24.67
N GLY A 249 -11.98 0.78 -23.70
CA GLY A 249 -11.61 2.10 -23.16
C GLY A 249 -10.18 2.56 -23.47
N ARG A 250 -9.48 1.81 -24.33
CA ARG A 250 -8.17 2.18 -24.90
C ARG A 250 -8.33 3.15 -26.05
#